data_AF-A0A358M4Q9-F1
#
_entry.id   AF-A0A358M4Q9-F1
#
_cell.length_a   1.000
_cell.length_b   1.000
_cell.length_c   1.000
_cell.angle_alpha   90.00
_cell.angle_beta   90.00
_cell.angle_gamma   90.00
#
_symmetry.space_group_name_H-M   'P 1'
#
loop_
_entity.id
_entity.type
_entity.pdbx_description
1 polymer ?
#
loop_
_entity_poly.entity_id
_entity_poly.type
_entity_poly.pdbx_seq_one_letter_code
_entity_poly.pdbx_strand_id
1 'polypeptide(L)'
;MDSIREFFKRIKDRPSIYLVMLALTFVFSAAEAYNPVIRKYGSFGYVFEHNYMKTLSGWTEKADAFFAAGSGAYFYIMIALLCVFVLSALVSVALSGYVNVLMSAVNGQKKKRGEFRYGIKRNFLKITVYIFLAIIFTVLFFFMLIYSVIPAVSMLMMFFDGNSGVIFTMLLLCVLTVAVMLLAIVFYGMYFSYILPSIAGLRKGCVRAGFKMTNTYCWYLMPKTALFLFLDALLRAAPFAVHYGHRSVALSIIVLLITAALRSFLYYIYIYFVFNTFVAMRDDLYPDYYEEAPPVPRRERPAPQPVRSVPRRKTVKADPDVVSAGRGPGNAEPDDYDDSFEP
;
A
#
# COMPACT_ATOMS: atom_id res chain seq x y z
N MET A 1 9.66 -13.16 14.71
CA MET A 1 8.50 -12.58 14.00
C MET A 1 7.28 -12.86 14.83
N ASP A 2 6.58 -11.81 15.28
CA ASP A 2 5.32 -11.93 16.01
C ASP A 2 4.32 -12.77 15.22
N SER A 3 3.60 -13.66 15.91
CA SER A 3 2.66 -14.58 15.28
C SER A 3 1.49 -13.81 14.65
N ILE A 4 0.87 -14.36 13.59
CA ILE A 4 -0.36 -13.80 12.98
C ILE A 4 -1.42 -13.52 14.07
N ARG A 5 -1.45 -14.34 15.13
CA ARG A 5 -2.35 -14.21 16.28
C ARG A 5 -2.12 -12.93 17.10
N GLU A 6 -0.87 -12.59 17.39
CA GLU A 6 -0.53 -11.35 18.12
C GLU A 6 -0.88 -10.11 17.32
N PHE A 7 -0.77 -10.19 15.99
CA PHE A 7 -1.19 -9.13 15.11
C PHE A 7 -2.70 -8.91 15.06
N PHE A 8 -3.49 -9.99 14.92
CA PHE A 8 -4.94 -9.90 15.04
C PHE A 8 -5.35 -9.29 16.39
N LYS A 9 -4.60 -9.57 17.46
CA LYS A 9 -4.80 -8.94 18.77
C LYS A 9 -4.49 -7.44 18.76
N ARG A 10 -3.40 -6.99 18.11
CA ARG A 10 -3.03 -5.56 18.00
C ARG A 10 -3.99 -4.74 17.12
N ILE A 11 -4.68 -5.38 16.17
CA ILE A 11 -5.57 -4.71 15.22
C ILE A 11 -7.07 -4.84 15.57
N LYS A 12 -7.44 -5.75 16.47
CA LYS A 12 -8.83 -5.89 16.95
C LYS A 12 -9.47 -4.54 17.33
N ASP A 13 -8.68 -3.62 17.89
CA ASP A 13 -9.16 -2.31 18.36
C ASP A 13 -9.20 -1.23 17.25
N ARG A 14 -8.74 -1.55 16.03
CA ARG A 14 -8.57 -0.65 14.87
C ARG A 14 -9.33 -1.18 13.63
N PRO A 15 -10.68 -1.24 13.65
CA PRO A 15 -11.49 -1.79 12.56
C PRO A 15 -11.34 -1.05 11.22
N SER A 16 -10.89 0.22 11.27
CA SER A 16 -10.62 1.03 10.07
C SER A 16 -9.61 0.39 9.12
N ILE A 17 -8.67 -0.42 9.63
CA ILE A 17 -7.66 -1.11 8.80
C ILE A 17 -8.36 -2.12 7.87
N TYR A 18 -9.30 -2.92 8.39
CA TYR A 18 -10.04 -3.89 7.59
C TYR A 18 -11.02 -3.21 6.64
N LEU A 19 -11.75 -2.20 7.13
CA LEU A 19 -12.76 -1.51 6.33
C LEU A 19 -12.16 -0.82 5.12
N VAL A 20 -11.03 -0.13 5.28
CA VAL A 20 -10.35 0.54 4.16
C VAL A 20 -9.81 -0.47 3.16
N MET A 21 -9.20 -1.57 3.63
CA MET A 21 -8.70 -2.61 2.73
C MET A 21 -9.85 -3.27 1.95
N LEU A 22 -10.93 -3.64 2.62
CA LEU A 22 -12.10 -4.24 2.01
C LEU A 22 -12.75 -3.30 1.00
N ALA A 23 -12.92 -2.02 1.34
CA ALA A 23 -13.45 -1.03 0.40
C ALA A 23 -12.56 -0.86 -0.84
N LEU A 24 -11.24 -0.73 -0.67
CA LEU A 24 -10.31 -0.60 -1.80
C LEU A 24 -10.35 -1.85 -2.69
N THR A 25 -10.21 -3.03 -2.10
CA THR A 25 -10.24 -4.30 -2.87
C THR A 25 -11.58 -4.57 -3.54
N PHE A 26 -12.70 -4.15 -2.93
CA PHE A 26 -14.01 -4.22 -3.55
C PHE A 26 -14.10 -3.30 -4.78
N VAL A 27 -13.68 -2.04 -4.65
CA VAL A 27 -13.66 -1.08 -5.78
C VAL A 27 -12.78 -1.59 -6.92
N PHE A 28 -11.57 -2.09 -6.61
CA PHE A 28 -10.68 -2.66 -7.64
C PHE A 28 -11.24 -3.93 -8.26
N SER A 29 -11.83 -4.83 -7.48
CA SER A 29 -12.43 -6.07 -8.01
C SER A 29 -13.66 -5.77 -8.88
N ALA A 30 -14.47 -4.79 -8.50
CA ALA A 30 -15.59 -4.32 -9.32
C ALA A 30 -15.10 -3.65 -10.61
N ALA A 31 -14.08 -2.78 -10.52
CA ALA A 31 -13.48 -2.16 -11.70
C ALA A 31 -12.92 -3.22 -12.66
N GLU A 32 -12.26 -4.26 -12.17
CA GLU A 32 -11.76 -5.38 -12.99
C GLU A 32 -12.91 -6.20 -13.60
N ALA A 33 -13.93 -6.58 -12.82
CA ALA A 33 -15.04 -7.41 -13.29
C ALA A 33 -15.88 -6.74 -14.38
N TYR A 34 -16.06 -5.42 -14.30
CA TYR A 34 -16.85 -4.64 -15.28
C TYR A 34 -15.98 -3.93 -16.33
N ASN A 35 -14.67 -4.17 -16.37
CA ASN A 35 -13.80 -3.55 -17.37
C ASN A 35 -14.10 -4.13 -18.78
N PRO A 36 -14.54 -3.29 -19.74
CA PRO A 36 -14.88 -3.76 -21.09
C PRO A 36 -13.68 -4.32 -21.85
N VAL A 37 -12.46 -3.85 -21.55
CA VAL A 37 -11.22 -4.37 -22.14
C VAL A 37 -10.99 -5.79 -21.66
N ILE A 38 -11.08 -6.01 -20.35
CA ILE A 38 -10.96 -7.34 -19.77
C ILE A 38 -12.05 -8.27 -20.33
N ARG A 39 -13.28 -7.76 -20.51
CA ARG A 39 -14.39 -8.50 -21.16
C ARG A 39 -14.12 -8.92 -22.59
N LYS A 40 -13.42 -8.09 -23.36
CA LYS A 40 -13.17 -8.33 -24.78
C LYS A 40 -11.93 -9.19 -25.02
N TYR A 41 -10.90 -9.02 -24.19
CA TYR A 41 -9.57 -9.59 -24.42
C TYR A 41 -9.19 -10.68 -23.38
N GLY A 42 -9.98 -10.85 -22.32
CA GLY A 42 -9.65 -11.70 -21.17
C GLY A 42 -10.26 -13.11 -21.19
N SER A 43 -10.85 -13.55 -22.29
CA SER A 43 -11.28 -14.95 -22.42
C SER A 43 -10.09 -15.85 -22.80
N PHE A 44 -10.01 -17.04 -22.21
CA PHE A 44 -8.94 -17.99 -22.56
C PHE A 44 -8.95 -18.36 -24.05
N GLY A 45 -10.12 -18.45 -24.69
CA GLY A 45 -10.22 -18.69 -26.14
C GLY A 45 -9.59 -17.56 -26.97
N TYR A 46 -9.80 -16.31 -26.57
CA TYR A 46 -9.12 -15.17 -27.20
C TYR A 46 -7.60 -15.27 -27.00
N VAL A 47 -7.13 -15.70 -25.84
CA VAL A 47 -5.69 -15.82 -25.57
C VAL A 47 -4.98 -16.82 -26.47
N PHE A 48 -5.66 -17.92 -26.86
CA PHE A 48 -5.04 -18.95 -27.69
C PHE A 48 -5.21 -18.73 -29.21
N GLU A 49 -6.30 -18.10 -29.65
CA GLU A 49 -6.59 -17.92 -31.09
C GLU A 49 -6.09 -16.58 -31.65
N HIS A 50 -5.74 -15.63 -30.78
CA HIS A 50 -5.47 -14.28 -31.22
C HIS A 50 -4.04 -14.07 -31.73
N ASN A 51 -3.92 -13.44 -32.91
CA ASN A 51 -2.63 -13.06 -33.46
C ASN A 51 -2.10 -11.81 -32.75
N TYR A 52 -1.30 -12.03 -31.71
CA TYR A 52 -0.68 -10.99 -30.91
C TYR A 52 0.24 -10.06 -31.72
N MET A 53 0.94 -10.56 -32.73
CA MET A 53 1.82 -9.76 -33.56
C MET A 53 1.04 -8.73 -34.39
N LYS A 54 -0.10 -9.14 -34.95
CA LYS A 54 -1.01 -8.22 -35.68
C LYS A 54 -1.61 -7.15 -34.76
N THR A 55 -1.88 -7.49 -33.51
CA THR A 55 -2.41 -6.52 -32.54
C THR A 55 -1.33 -5.56 -32.07
N LEU A 56 -0.10 -6.04 -31.87
CA LEU A 56 1.05 -5.20 -31.58
C LEU A 56 1.33 -4.22 -32.71
N SER A 57 1.38 -4.68 -33.96
CA SER A 57 1.58 -3.80 -35.12
C SER A 57 0.44 -2.78 -35.27
N GLY A 58 -0.80 -3.19 -35.02
CA GLY A 58 -1.94 -2.27 -35.02
C GLY A 58 -1.91 -1.24 -33.88
N TRP A 59 -1.23 -1.54 -32.76
CA TRP A 59 -1.03 -0.57 -31.67
C TRP A 59 0.09 0.41 -32.01
N THR A 60 1.19 -0.05 -32.63
CA THR A 60 2.27 0.84 -33.08
C THR A 60 1.79 1.79 -34.17
N GLU A 61 1.04 1.31 -35.17
CA GLU A 61 0.46 2.17 -36.21
C GLU A 61 -0.47 3.26 -35.62
N LYS A 62 -1.27 2.91 -34.61
CA LYS A 62 -2.13 3.89 -33.92
C LYS A 62 -1.32 4.88 -33.08
N ALA A 63 -0.24 4.42 -32.45
CA ALA A 63 0.66 5.31 -31.72
C ALA A 63 1.34 6.29 -32.69
N ASP A 64 1.85 5.80 -33.81
CA ASP A 64 2.48 6.63 -34.84
C ASP A 64 1.50 7.65 -35.41
N ALA A 65 0.27 7.23 -35.74
CA ALA A 65 -0.78 8.13 -36.18
C ALA A 65 -1.16 9.17 -35.12
N PHE A 66 -1.18 8.77 -33.84
CA PHE A 66 -1.45 9.69 -32.72
C PHE A 66 -0.34 10.74 -32.58
N PHE A 67 0.94 10.35 -32.65
CA PHE A 67 2.07 11.29 -32.57
C PHE A 67 2.20 12.15 -33.83
N ALA A 68 1.82 11.63 -35.00
CA ALA A 68 1.76 12.40 -36.24
C ALA A 68 0.73 13.54 -36.21
N ALA A 69 -0.28 13.47 -35.34
CA ALA A 69 -1.27 14.53 -35.13
C ALA A 69 -0.69 15.80 -34.44
N GLY A 70 0.61 15.81 -34.11
CA GLY A 70 1.33 17.01 -33.69
C GLY A 70 0.90 17.56 -32.33
N SER A 71 0.60 18.86 -32.27
CA SER A 71 0.30 19.58 -31.02
C SER A 71 -0.92 19.03 -30.25
N GLY A 72 -1.89 18.42 -30.95
CA GLY A 72 -3.05 17.79 -30.32
C GLY A 72 -2.66 16.61 -29.42
N ALA A 73 -1.67 15.80 -29.81
CA ALA A 73 -1.22 14.64 -29.05
C ALA A 73 -0.66 15.04 -27.67
N TYR A 74 0.17 16.07 -27.63
CA TYR A 74 0.74 16.60 -26.38
C TYR A 74 -0.34 17.15 -25.45
N PHE A 75 -1.35 17.82 -26.00
CA PHE A 75 -2.49 18.32 -25.22
C PHE A 75 -3.29 17.17 -24.58
N TYR A 76 -3.57 16.10 -25.32
CA TYR A 76 -4.24 14.91 -24.78
C TYR A 76 -3.41 14.21 -23.71
N ILE A 77 -2.10 14.08 -23.91
CA ILE A 77 -1.19 13.51 -22.89
C ILE A 77 -1.22 14.36 -21.61
N MET A 78 -1.16 15.69 -21.73
CA MET A 78 -1.21 16.59 -20.58
C MET A 78 -2.53 16.44 -19.80
N ILE A 79 -3.67 16.38 -20.49
CA ILE A 79 -4.98 16.15 -19.86
C ILE A 79 -5.01 14.78 -19.17
N ALA A 80 -4.51 13.73 -19.84
CA ALA A 80 -4.47 12.39 -19.26
C ALA A 80 -3.63 12.35 -17.98
N LEU A 81 -2.45 12.98 -17.99
CA LEU A 81 -1.59 13.09 -16.80
C LEU A 81 -2.27 13.86 -15.66
N LEU A 82 -2.98 14.95 -15.98
CA LEU A 82 -3.75 15.72 -15.00
C LEU A 82 -4.86 14.86 -14.38
N CYS A 83 -5.62 14.12 -15.20
CA CYS A 83 -6.66 13.20 -14.72
C CYS A 83 -6.07 12.13 -13.80
N VAL A 84 -4.93 11.52 -14.17
CA VAL A 84 -4.23 10.53 -13.34
C VAL A 84 -3.77 11.15 -12.03
N PHE A 85 -3.26 12.39 -12.05
CA PHE A 85 -2.86 13.10 -10.83
C PHE A 85 -4.04 13.35 -9.88
N VAL A 86 -5.18 13.82 -10.40
CA VAL A 86 -6.39 14.07 -9.61
C VAL A 86 -6.91 12.76 -9.00
N LEU A 87 -6.99 11.68 -9.78
CA LEU A 87 -7.38 10.36 -9.26
C LEU A 87 -6.41 9.86 -8.19
N SER A 88 -5.10 10.07 -8.39
CA SER A 88 -4.08 9.71 -7.40
C SER A 88 -4.27 10.48 -6.09
N ALA A 89 -4.60 11.77 -6.16
CA ALA A 89 -4.87 12.59 -4.98
C ALA A 89 -6.11 12.08 -4.21
N LEU A 90 -7.19 11.72 -4.91
CA LEU A 90 -8.40 11.16 -4.29
C LEU A 90 -8.12 9.86 -3.53
N VAL A 91 -7.41 8.92 -4.15
CA VAL A 91 -7.04 7.64 -3.52
C VAL A 91 -6.07 7.86 -2.34
N SER A 92 -5.20 8.86 -2.45
CA SER A 92 -4.19 9.15 -1.43
C SER A 92 -4.78 9.65 -0.11
N VAL A 93 -5.96 10.25 -0.10
CA VAL A 93 -6.64 10.62 1.17
C VAL A 93 -6.87 9.38 2.03
N ALA A 94 -7.49 8.34 1.45
CA ALA A 94 -7.77 7.10 2.16
C ALA A 94 -6.48 6.36 2.54
N LEU A 95 -5.54 6.26 1.59
CA LEU A 95 -4.30 5.50 1.79
C LEU A 95 -3.37 6.17 2.82
N SER A 96 -3.34 7.50 2.91
CA SER A 96 -2.50 8.22 3.88
C SER A 96 -2.92 8.02 5.32
N GLY A 97 -4.22 8.07 5.58
CA GLY A 97 -4.75 7.73 6.89
C GLY A 97 -4.54 6.24 7.22
N TYR A 98 -4.78 5.35 6.25
CA TYR A 98 -4.59 3.91 6.41
C TYR A 98 -3.14 3.54 6.78
N VAL A 99 -2.17 4.03 6.00
CA VAL A 99 -0.75 3.74 6.18
C VAL A 99 -0.26 4.20 7.55
N ASN A 100 -0.73 5.36 8.04
CA ASN A 100 -0.37 5.85 9.37
C ASN A 100 -0.97 4.99 10.50
N VAL A 101 -2.25 4.63 10.40
CA VAL A 101 -2.92 3.78 11.39
C VAL A 101 -2.30 2.39 11.44
N LEU A 102 -1.91 1.84 10.29
CA LEU A 102 -1.23 0.55 10.18
C LEU A 102 0.17 0.61 10.79
N MET A 103 0.95 1.66 10.49
CA MET A 103 2.29 1.83 11.06
C MET A 103 2.25 1.93 12.59
N SER A 104 1.32 2.70 13.15
CA SER A 104 1.11 2.79 14.61
C SER A 104 0.69 1.45 15.22
N ALA A 105 -0.11 0.66 14.51
CA ALA A 105 -0.52 -0.68 14.98
C ALA A 105 0.65 -1.68 15.00
N VAL A 106 1.47 -1.67 13.96
CA VAL A 106 2.65 -2.54 13.85
C VAL A 106 3.70 -2.17 14.90
N ASN A 107 3.90 -0.88 15.16
CA ASN A 107 4.76 -0.38 16.23
C ASN A 107 4.20 -0.60 17.66
N GLY A 108 3.04 -1.25 17.81
CA GLY A 108 2.43 -1.54 19.12
C GLY A 108 1.92 -0.31 19.87
N GLN A 109 1.70 0.82 19.19
CA GLN A 109 1.21 2.04 19.82
C GLN A 109 -0.28 1.91 20.22
N LYS A 110 -0.63 2.40 21.42
CA LYS A 110 -2.03 2.49 21.85
C LYS A 110 -2.82 3.39 20.90
N LYS A 111 -4.07 3.02 20.63
CA LYS A 111 -4.98 3.78 19.76
C LYS A 111 -5.22 5.18 20.33
N LYS A 112 -4.88 6.20 19.56
CA LYS A 112 -5.21 7.61 19.82
C LYS A 112 -6.41 8.03 18.96
N ARG A 113 -7.26 8.93 19.48
CA ARG A 113 -8.32 9.54 18.67
C ARG A 113 -7.68 10.40 17.57
N GLY A 114 -8.19 10.33 16.34
CA GLY A 114 -7.73 11.17 15.23
C GLY A 114 -6.47 10.71 14.49
N GLU A 115 -5.92 9.52 14.75
CA GLU A 115 -4.71 9.00 14.06
C GLU A 115 -4.82 8.99 12.53
N PHE A 116 -6.03 8.74 12.01
CA PHE A 116 -6.29 8.74 10.57
C PHE A 116 -6.17 10.15 9.97
N ARG A 117 -6.79 11.15 10.61
CA ARG A 117 -6.72 12.57 10.18
C ARG A 117 -5.30 13.11 10.29
N TYR A 118 -4.58 12.72 11.33
CA TYR A 118 -3.15 13.04 11.48
C TYR A 118 -2.32 12.44 10.34
N GLY A 119 -2.57 11.17 9.97
CA GLY A 119 -1.92 10.51 8.84
C GLY A 119 -2.11 11.23 7.51
N ILE A 120 -3.33 11.71 7.24
CA ILE A 120 -3.63 12.53 6.05
C ILE A 120 -2.77 13.80 6.07
N LYS A 121 -2.83 14.61 7.13
CA LYS A 121 -2.07 15.87 7.20
C LYS A 121 -0.56 15.66 7.01
N ARG A 122 -0.02 14.54 7.52
CA ARG A 122 1.42 14.24 7.50
C ARG A 122 1.91 13.68 6.17
N ASN A 123 1.17 12.73 5.57
CA ASN A 123 1.68 11.89 4.47
C ASN A 123 0.99 12.11 3.12
N PHE A 124 -0.07 12.93 3.06
CA PHE A 124 -0.90 13.11 1.86
C PHE A 124 -0.12 13.41 0.58
N LEU A 125 0.74 14.44 0.60
CA LEU A 125 1.50 14.82 -0.60
C LEU A 125 2.48 13.72 -1.03
N LYS A 126 3.16 13.09 -0.07
CA LYS A 126 4.12 12.01 -0.34
C LYS A 126 3.44 10.81 -0.99
N ILE A 127 2.27 10.42 -0.46
CA ILE A 127 1.51 9.28 -0.97
C ILE A 127 0.88 9.63 -2.33
N THR A 128 0.44 10.88 -2.53
CA THR A 128 -0.06 11.35 -3.84
C THR A 128 0.99 11.24 -4.92
N VAL A 129 2.19 11.76 -4.67
CA VAL A 129 3.32 11.66 -5.60
C VAL A 129 3.72 10.20 -5.81
N TYR A 130 3.72 9.38 -4.75
CA TYR A 130 4.00 7.95 -4.86
C TYR A 130 2.99 7.23 -5.75
N ILE A 131 1.69 7.39 -5.54
CA ILE A 131 0.65 6.74 -6.35
C ILE A 131 0.71 7.22 -7.80
N PHE A 132 0.87 8.53 -8.01
CA PHE A 132 0.99 9.11 -9.35
C PHE A 132 2.17 8.51 -10.13
N LEU A 133 3.36 8.49 -9.54
CA LEU A 133 4.55 7.89 -10.15
C LEU A 133 4.41 6.37 -10.29
N ALA A 134 3.80 5.69 -9.32
CA ALA A 134 3.54 4.26 -9.40
C ALA A 134 2.64 3.91 -10.60
N ILE A 135 1.61 4.71 -10.89
CA ILE A 135 0.76 4.48 -12.07
C ILE A 135 1.57 4.66 -13.36
N ILE A 136 2.35 5.74 -13.47
CA ILE A 136 3.19 5.98 -14.66
C ILE A 136 4.21 4.85 -14.86
N PHE A 137 4.93 4.48 -13.80
CA PHE A 137 5.90 3.39 -13.86
C PHE A 137 5.24 2.04 -14.11
N THR A 138 4.02 1.81 -13.64
CA THR A 138 3.26 0.58 -13.93
C THR A 138 2.95 0.49 -15.42
N VAL A 139 2.47 1.58 -16.03
CA VAL A 139 2.18 1.64 -17.47
C VAL A 139 3.45 1.40 -18.28
N LEU A 140 4.54 2.10 -17.97
CA LEU A 140 5.84 1.92 -18.65
C LEU A 140 6.37 0.50 -18.48
N PHE A 141 6.24 -0.07 -17.29
CA PHE A 141 6.67 -1.43 -16.99
C PHE A 141 5.91 -2.47 -17.83
N PHE A 142 4.59 -2.31 -17.99
CA PHE A 142 3.80 -3.18 -18.87
C PHE A 142 4.21 -3.07 -20.34
N PHE A 143 4.49 -1.87 -20.85
CA PHE A 143 5.04 -1.71 -22.20
C PHE A 143 6.37 -2.46 -22.35
N MET A 144 7.30 -2.29 -21.41
CA MET A 144 8.58 -3.00 -21.44
C MET A 144 8.41 -4.52 -21.41
N LEU A 145 7.47 -5.04 -20.59
CA LEU A 145 7.16 -6.47 -20.57
C LEU A 145 6.66 -6.97 -21.93
N ILE A 146 5.75 -6.24 -22.57
CA ILE A 146 5.23 -6.59 -23.89
C ILE A 146 6.37 -6.64 -24.92
N TYR A 147 7.24 -5.63 -24.95
CA TYR A 147 8.39 -5.62 -25.87
C TYR A 147 9.37 -6.76 -25.60
N SER A 148 9.58 -7.14 -24.34
CA SER A 148 10.49 -8.23 -23.98
C SER A 148 10.04 -9.61 -24.50
N VAL A 149 8.75 -9.78 -24.79
CA VAL A 149 8.17 -11.05 -25.24
C VAL A 149 8.30 -11.25 -26.76
N ILE A 150 8.53 -10.17 -27.53
CA ILE A 150 8.56 -10.19 -28.99
C ILE A 150 9.56 -11.23 -29.55
N PRO A 151 10.82 -11.33 -29.07
CA PRO A 151 11.78 -12.31 -29.61
C PRO A 151 11.33 -13.76 -29.39
N ALA A 152 10.77 -14.06 -28.22
CA ALA A 152 10.29 -15.41 -27.90
C ALA A 152 9.09 -15.80 -28.76
N VAL A 153 8.13 -14.88 -28.95
CA VAL A 153 6.96 -15.11 -29.81
C VAL A 153 7.38 -15.27 -31.27
N SER A 154 8.33 -14.48 -31.75
CA SER A 154 8.82 -14.58 -33.14
C SER A 154 9.45 -15.95 -33.42
N MET A 155 10.25 -16.47 -32.49
CA MET A 155 10.85 -17.81 -32.61
C MET A 155 9.81 -18.92 -32.50
N LEU A 156 8.78 -18.73 -31.67
CA LEU A 156 7.65 -19.65 -31.56
C LEU A 156 6.87 -19.74 -32.88
N MET A 157 6.65 -18.60 -33.56
CA MET A 157 6.02 -18.58 -34.89
C MET A 157 6.87 -19.30 -35.95
N MET A 158 8.19 -19.04 -36.00
CA MET A 158 9.08 -19.74 -36.93
C MET A 158 9.06 -21.27 -36.75
N PHE A 159 8.93 -21.74 -35.51
CA PHE A 159 8.78 -23.16 -35.22
C PHE A 159 7.44 -23.71 -35.73
N PHE A 160 6.33 -23.00 -35.48
CA PHE A 160 5.01 -23.39 -35.99
C PHE A 160 4.89 -23.32 -37.52
N ASP A 161 5.69 -22.48 -38.17
CA ASP A 161 5.84 -22.43 -39.64
C ASP A 161 6.65 -23.62 -40.22
N GLY A 162 7.04 -24.58 -39.39
CA GLY A 162 7.65 -25.84 -39.80
C GLY A 162 9.18 -25.87 -39.77
N ASN A 163 9.83 -24.80 -39.28
CA ASN A 163 11.28 -24.79 -39.12
C ASN A 163 11.70 -25.53 -37.83
N SER A 164 11.91 -26.85 -37.92
CA SER A 164 12.34 -27.66 -36.77
C SER A 164 13.76 -27.37 -36.28
N GLY A 165 14.58 -26.68 -37.09
CA GLY A 165 15.95 -26.29 -36.72
C GLY A 165 16.01 -25.26 -35.58
N VAL A 166 14.90 -24.59 -35.27
CA VAL A 166 14.83 -23.56 -34.23
C VAL A 166 14.32 -24.07 -32.87
N ILE A 167 14.00 -25.36 -32.71
CA ILE A 167 13.41 -25.92 -31.47
C ILE A 167 14.21 -25.54 -30.22
N PHE A 168 15.52 -25.76 -30.23
CA PHE A 168 16.37 -25.52 -29.07
C PHE A 168 16.38 -24.03 -28.70
N THR A 169 16.58 -23.16 -29.70
CA THR A 169 16.63 -21.71 -29.53
C THR A 169 15.27 -21.16 -29.08
N MET A 170 14.17 -21.68 -29.62
CA MET A 170 12.80 -21.34 -29.22
C MET A 170 12.57 -21.69 -27.75
N LEU A 171 12.87 -22.92 -27.34
CA LEU A 171 12.66 -23.38 -25.97
C LEU A 171 13.50 -22.55 -24.99
N LEU A 172 14.77 -22.32 -25.32
CA LEU A 172 15.67 -21.49 -24.51
C LEU A 172 15.13 -20.05 -24.35
N LEU A 173 14.73 -19.40 -25.43
CA LEU A 173 14.20 -18.03 -25.39
C LEU A 173 12.87 -17.95 -24.65
N CYS A 174 11.98 -18.93 -24.81
CA CYS A 174 10.71 -18.98 -24.08
C CYS A 174 10.95 -19.14 -22.57
N VAL A 175 11.78 -20.10 -22.15
CA VAL A 175 12.09 -20.33 -20.73
C VAL A 175 12.77 -19.11 -20.12
N LEU A 176 13.75 -18.54 -20.82
CA LEU A 176 14.45 -17.33 -20.37
C LEU A 176 13.50 -16.14 -20.23
N THR A 177 12.63 -15.92 -21.22
CA THR A 177 11.65 -14.82 -21.19
C THR A 177 10.69 -14.97 -20.01
N VAL A 178 10.13 -16.18 -19.81
CA VAL A 178 9.24 -16.45 -18.67
C VAL A 178 9.95 -16.22 -17.34
N ALA A 179 11.19 -16.69 -17.20
CA ALA A 179 11.97 -16.51 -15.98
C ALA A 179 12.27 -15.03 -15.70
N VAL A 180 12.71 -14.28 -16.72
CA VAL A 180 13.01 -12.84 -16.61
C VAL A 180 11.75 -12.04 -16.30
N MET A 181 10.62 -12.33 -16.95
CA MET A 181 9.35 -11.68 -16.67
C MET A 181 8.87 -11.94 -15.24
N LEU A 182 8.95 -13.19 -14.78
CA LEU A 182 8.56 -13.54 -13.42
C LEU A 182 9.42 -12.77 -12.41
N LEU A 183 10.74 -12.77 -12.58
CA LEU A 183 11.65 -12.01 -11.73
C LEU A 183 11.32 -10.51 -11.78
N ALA A 184 11.14 -9.93 -12.96
CA ALA A 184 10.82 -8.52 -13.13
C ALA A 184 9.54 -8.12 -12.39
N ILE A 185 8.47 -8.92 -12.51
CA ILE A 185 7.18 -8.68 -11.83
C ILE A 185 7.36 -8.77 -10.31
N VAL A 186 8.12 -9.75 -9.82
CA VAL A 186 8.39 -9.92 -8.38
C VAL A 186 9.20 -8.75 -7.84
N PHE A 187 10.28 -8.35 -8.51
CA PHE A 187 11.08 -7.18 -8.13
C PHE A 187 10.25 -5.91 -8.14
N TYR A 188 9.46 -5.69 -9.19
CA TYR A 188 8.54 -4.55 -9.28
C TYR A 188 7.60 -4.50 -8.07
N GLY A 189 6.94 -5.62 -7.75
CA GLY A 189 6.07 -5.73 -6.58
C GLY A 189 6.79 -5.45 -5.27
N MET A 190 8.01 -5.96 -5.09
CA MET A 190 8.83 -5.72 -3.89
C MET A 190 9.17 -4.24 -3.70
N TYR A 191 9.72 -3.58 -4.73
CA TYR A 191 10.19 -2.20 -4.60
C TYR A 191 9.05 -1.24 -4.24
N PHE A 192 7.90 -1.34 -4.92
CA PHE A 192 6.75 -0.48 -4.62
C PHE A 192 6.18 -0.78 -3.23
N SER A 193 6.07 -2.06 -2.86
CA SER A 193 5.52 -2.44 -1.55
C SER A 193 6.33 -1.88 -0.38
N TYR A 194 7.66 -1.88 -0.45
CA TYR A 194 8.53 -1.41 0.63
C TYR A 194 8.73 0.10 0.69
N ILE A 195 8.38 0.85 -0.36
CA ILE A 195 8.30 2.32 -0.30
C ILE A 195 7.12 2.78 0.57
N LEU A 196 6.02 2.03 0.60
CA LEU A 196 4.83 2.42 1.35
C LEU A 196 5.06 2.53 2.88
N PRO A 197 5.64 1.52 3.57
CA PRO A 197 5.95 1.65 5.00
C PRO A 197 7.08 2.66 5.27
N SER A 198 8.00 2.89 4.32
CA SER A 198 9.07 3.87 4.49
C SER A 198 8.54 5.32 4.45
N ILE A 199 7.53 5.60 3.64
CA ILE A 199 6.81 6.89 3.65
C ILE A 199 6.10 7.10 4.99
N ALA A 200 5.54 6.04 5.57
CA ALA A 200 4.87 6.08 6.85
C ALA A 200 5.83 6.38 8.01
N GLY A 201 6.93 5.62 8.06
CA GLY A 201 7.86 5.61 9.19
C GLY A 201 8.89 6.74 9.16
N LEU A 202 9.29 7.22 7.97
CA LEU A 202 10.41 8.15 7.83
C LEU A 202 9.98 9.54 7.36
N ARG A 203 10.62 10.57 7.93
CA ARG A 203 10.35 11.97 7.56
C ARG A 203 11.04 12.36 6.25
N LYS A 204 12.28 11.90 6.02
CA LYS A 204 13.11 12.17 4.84
C LYS A 204 13.70 10.87 4.30
N GLY A 205 14.10 10.85 3.03
CA GLY A 205 14.80 9.71 2.42
C GLY A 205 13.95 8.45 2.22
N CYS A 206 12.61 8.55 2.26
CA CYS A 206 11.69 7.42 2.25
C CYS A 206 11.95 6.44 1.09
N VAL A 207 12.09 6.95 -0.15
CA VAL A 207 12.30 6.12 -1.35
C VAL A 207 13.63 5.38 -1.28
N ARG A 208 14.72 6.09 -0.97
CA ARG A 208 16.06 5.48 -0.77
C ARG A 208 16.01 4.41 0.30
N ALA A 209 15.22 4.62 1.34
CA ALA A 209 15.10 3.66 2.42
C ALA A 209 14.36 2.38 2.02
N GLY A 210 13.27 2.51 1.26
CA GLY A 210 12.58 1.36 0.66
C GLY A 210 13.50 0.58 -0.26
N PHE A 211 14.26 1.25 -1.12
CA PHE A 211 15.20 0.60 -2.04
C PHE A 211 16.36 -0.10 -1.31
N LYS A 212 16.97 0.55 -0.31
CA LYS A 212 18.04 -0.07 0.50
C LYS A 212 17.52 -1.35 1.16
N MET A 213 16.33 -1.31 1.74
CA MET A 213 15.67 -2.46 2.37
C MET A 213 15.47 -3.61 1.38
N THR A 214 14.90 -3.33 0.20
CA THR A 214 14.67 -4.33 -0.84
C THR A 214 15.98 -4.94 -1.34
N ASN A 215 17.03 -4.15 -1.51
CA ASN A 215 18.32 -4.62 -1.99
C ASN A 215 19.05 -5.49 -0.97
N THR A 216 19.08 -5.07 0.30
CA THR A 216 19.76 -5.80 1.38
C THR A 216 19.12 -7.16 1.64
N TYR A 217 17.79 -7.25 1.63
CA TYR A 217 17.07 -8.48 1.96
C TYR A 217 16.39 -9.13 0.75
N CYS A 218 16.87 -8.85 -0.48
CA CYS A 218 16.20 -9.27 -1.71
C CYS A 218 15.85 -10.76 -1.74
N TRP A 219 16.81 -11.63 -1.43
CA TRP A 219 16.64 -13.09 -1.44
C TRP A 219 15.63 -13.61 -0.41
N TYR A 220 15.50 -12.94 0.73
CA TYR A 220 14.52 -13.29 1.76
C TYR A 220 13.09 -12.84 1.37
N LEU A 221 12.99 -11.69 0.70
CA LEU A 221 11.73 -11.06 0.33
C LEU A 221 11.11 -11.63 -0.96
N MET A 222 11.97 -12.08 -1.88
CA MET A 222 11.59 -12.60 -3.19
C MET A 222 10.60 -13.77 -3.13
N PRO A 223 10.86 -14.89 -2.43
CA PRO A 223 9.95 -16.04 -2.45
C PRO A 223 8.58 -15.71 -1.85
N LYS A 224 8.54 -14.85 -0.82
CA LYS A 224 7.28 -14.45 -0.17
C LYS A 224 6.44 -13.54 -1.06
N THR A 225 7.10 -12.62 -1.78
CA THR A 225 6.42 -11.75 -2.73
C THR A 225 5.96 -12.52 -3.96
N ALA A 226 6.79 -13.46 -4.46
CA ALA A 226 6.40 -14.35 -5.55
C ALA A 226 5.18 -15.21 -5.19
N LEU A 227 5.16 -15.81 -3.98
CA LEU A 227 4.00 -16.58 -3.49
C LEU A 227 2.74 -15.71 -3.42
N PHE A 228 2.84 -14.49 -2.88
CA PHE A 228 1.73 -13.56 -2.83
C PHE A 228 1.18 -13.23 -4.23
N LEU A 229 2.06 -12.87 -5.17
CA LEU A 229 1.67 -12.54 -6.54
C LEU A 229 1.05 -13.75 -7.26
N PHE A 230 1.58 -14.95 -7.03
CA PHE A 230 1.01 -16.18 -7.56
C PHE A 230 -0.40 -16.44 -7.02
N LEU A 231 -0.61 -16.28 -5.70
CA LEU A 231 -1.92 -16.44 -5.09
C LEU A 231 -2.92 -15.37 -5.56
N ASP A 232 -2.48 -14.11 -5.72
CA ASP A 232 -3.33 -13.05 -6.27
C ASP A 232 -3.69 -13.32 -7.73
N ALA A 233 -2.75 -13.80 -8.54
CA ALA A 233 -3.01 -14.22 -9.92
C ALA A 233 -4.02 -15.39 -9.99
N LEU A 234 -3.90 -16.39 -9.10
CA LEU A 234 -4.85 -17.49 -9.00
C LEU A 234 -6.26 -17.00 -8.62
N LEU A 235 -6.35 -16.10 -7.64
CA LEU A 235 -7.63 -15.50 -7.22
C LEU A 235 -8.26 -14.65 -8.30
N ARG A 236 -7.46 -13.98 -9.16
CA ARG A 236 -7.97 -13.26 -10.34
C ARG A 236 -8.48 -14.21 -11.42
N ALA A 237 -7.82 -15.35 -11.63
CA ALA A 237 -8.21 -16.34 -12.63
C ALA A 237 -9.59 -16.98 -12.33
N ALA A 238 -9.97 -17.13 -11.07
CA ALA A 238 -11.26 -17.73 -10.68
C ALA A 238 -12.50 -16.96 -11.21
N PRO A 239 -12.62 -15.62 -11.06
CA PRO A 239 -13.66 -14.82 -11.72
C PRO A 239 -13.67 -14.96 -13.24
N PHE A 240 -12.50 -15.05 -13.89
CA PHE A 240 -12.41 -15.23 -15.35
C PHE A 240 -13.00 -16.57 -15.79
N ALA A 241 -12.86 -17.63 -15.01
CA ALA A 241 -13.50 -18.90 -15.34
C ALA A 241 -15.03 -18.84 -15.20
N VAL A 242 -15.55 -18.05 -14.26
CA VAL A 242 -16.98 -18.07 -13.89
C VAL A 242 -17.82 -17.01 -14.61
N HIS A 243 -17.32 -15.77 -14.77
CA HIS A 243 -18.06 -14.67 -15.42
C HIS A 243 -18.27 -14.88 -16.93
N TYR A 244 -17.40 -15.64 -17.59
CA TYR A 244 -17.50 -15.87 -19.04
C TYR A 244 -18.26 -17.16 -19.40
N GLY A 245 -18.57 -17.99 -18.40
CA GLY A 245 -19.29 -19.25 -18.59
C GLY A 245 -20.79 -19.21 -18.27
N HIS A 246 -21.29 -18.25 -17.48
CA HIS A 246 -22.67 -18.27 -16.95
C HIS A 246 -23.41 -16.92 -17.08
N ARG A 247 -24.69 -16.98 -17.52
CA ARG A 247 -25.58 -15.82 -17.75
C ARG A 247 -26.26 -15.25 -16.48
N SER A 248 -26.06 -15.86 -15.31
CA SER A 248 -26.75 -15.43 -14.09
C SER A 248 -26.05 -14.23 -13.42
N VAL A 249 -26.74 -13.09 -13.42
CA VAL A 249 -26.30 -11.86 -12.74
C VAL A 249 -26.10 -12.10 -11.24
N ALA A 250 -26.97 -12.88 -10.60
CA ALA A 250 -26.86 -13.19 -9.18
C ALA A 250 -25.57 -13.94 -8.82
N LEU A 251 -25.20 -14.94 -9.63
CA LEU A 251 -23.97 -15.72 -9.43
C LEU A 251 -22.73 -14.84 -9.64
N SER A 252 -22.77 -13.91 -10.62
CA SER A 252 -21.68 -12.95 -10.83
C SER A 252 -21.44 -12.05 -9.62
N ILE A 253 -22.50 -11.56 -8.98
CA ILE A 253 -22.40 -10.71 -7.78
C ILE A 253 -21.84 -11.51 -6.60
N ILE A 254 -22.30 -12.75 -6.40
CA ILE A 254 -21.82 -13.62 -5.31
C ILE A 254 -20.32 -13.92 -5.49
N VAL A 255 -19.90 -14.27 -6.69
CA VAL A 255 -18.48 -14.53 -7.01
C VAL A 255 -17.64 -13.28 -6.78
N LEU A 256 -18.12 -12.12 -7.22
CA LEU A 256 -17.43 -10.84 -7.01
C LEU A 256 -17.23 -10.56 -5.52
N LEU A 257 -18.25 -10.76 -4.68
CA LEU A 257 -18.16 -10.55 -3.23
C LEU A 257 -17.19 -11.52 -2.56
N ILE A 258 -17.26 -12.81 -2.92
CA ILE A 258 -16.35 -13.83 -2.38
C ILE A 258 -14.91 -13.53 -2.81
N THR A 259 -14.67 -13.21 -4.08
CA THR A 259 -13.34 -12.84 -4.58
C THR A 259 -12.81 -11.59 -3.92
N ALA A 260 -13.64 -10.54 -3.78
CA ALA A 260 -13.24 -9.32 -3.08
C ALA A 260 -12.86 -9.60 -1.63
N ALA A 261 -13.63 -10.42 -0.92
CA ALA A 261 -13.32 -10.82 0.46
C ALA A 261 -11.99 -11.61 0.54
N LEU A 262 -11.80 -12.62 -0.30
CA LEU A 262 -10.57 -13.43 -0.34
C LEU A 262 -9.34 -12.58 -0.70
N ARG A 263 -9.46 -11.70 -1.69
CA ARG A 263 -8.39 -10.77 -2.06
C ARG A 263 -8.11 -9.80 -0.92
N SER A 264 -9.13 -9.23 -0.27
CA SER A 264 -8.95 -8.35 0.89
C SER A 264 -8.12 -9.02 1.99
N PHE A 265 -8.38 -10.30 2.27
CA PHE A 265 -7.63 -11.08 3.24
C PHE A 265 -6.18 -11.34 2.80
N LEU A 266 -5.97 -11.68 1.54
CA LEU A 266 -4.63 -11.90 0.97
C LEU A 266 -3.79 -10.61 0.99
N TYR A 267 -4.34 -9.50 0.51
CA TYR A 267 -3.70 -8.17 0.54
C TYR A 267 -3.39 -7.74 1.97
N TYR A 268 -4.30 -8.01 2.91
CA TYR A 268 -4.10 -7.72 4.32
C TYR A 268 -2.89 -8.47 4.90
N ILE A 269 -2.78 -9.79 4.65
CA ILE A 269 -1.63 -10.59 5.10
C ILE A 269 -0.32 -10.06 4.50
N TYR A 270 -0.33 -9.75 3.21
CA TYR A 270 0.87 -9.27 2.53
C TYR A 270 1.31 -7.88 3.01
N ILE A 271 0.39 -6.93 3.11
CA ILE A 271 0.69 -5.58 3.59
C ILE A 271 1.17 -5.61 5.05
N TYR A 272 0.58 -6.47 5.89
CA TYR A 272 1.12 -6.69 7.22
C TYR A 272 2.54 -7.22 7.19
N PHE A 273 2.80 -8.28 6.42
CA PHE A 273 4.12 -8.85 6.28
C PHE A 273 5.15 -7.77 5.87
N VAL A 274 4.81 -6.92 4.90
CA VAL A 274 5.66 -5.83 4.43
C VAL A 274 5.95 -4.80 5.53
N PHE A 275 4.91 -4.31 6.23
CA PHE A 275 5.10 -3.32 7.30
C PHE A 275 5.86 -3.89 8.49
N ASN A 276 5.55 -5.12 8.90
CA ASN A 276 6.22 -5.78 10.02
C ASN A 276 7.69 -6.05 9.71
N THR A 277 7.98 -6.53 8.50
CA THR A 277 9.36 -6.76 8.06
C THR A 277 10.13 -5.45 7.95
N PHE A 278 9.49 -4.40 7.45
CA PHE A 278 10.08 -3.07 7.42
C PHE A 278 10.44 -2.58 8.82
N VAL A 279 9.52 -2.65 9.79
CA VAL A 279 9.80 -2.23 11.17
C VAL A 279 10.91 -3.07 11.80
N ALA A 280 10.85 -4.40 11.67
CA ALA A 280 11.81 -5.30 12.27
C ALA A 280 13.25 -5.11 11.76
N MET A 281 13.42 -4.77 10.47
CA MET A 281 14.74 -4.61 9.86
C MET A 281 15.16 -3.14 9.71
N ARG A 282 14.26 -2.18 9.94
CA ARG A 282 14.60 -0.74 9.92
C ARG A 282 15.66 -0.45 10.96
N ASP A 283 15.51 -1.02 12.14
CA ASP A 283 16.40 -0.77 13.28
C ASP A 283 17.83 -1.29 12.98
N ASP A 284 17.95 -2.38 12.21
CA ASP A 284 19.24 -2.88 11.69
C ASP A 284 19.84 -1.98 10.60
N LEU A 285 19.02 -1.41 9.72
CA LEU A 285 19.48 -0.62 8.56
C LEU A 285 19.77 0.84 8.86
N TYR A 286 19.18 1.37 9.94
CA TYR A 286 19.22 2.77 10.35
C TYR A 286 19.35 2.92 11.88
N PRO A 287 20.46 2.47 12.48
CA PRO A 287 20.66 2.56 13.93
C PRO A 287 20.60 4.01 14.46
N ASP A 288 20.94 4.99 13.63
CA ASP A 288 20.99 6.42 14.00
C ASP A 288 19.72 7.21 13.66
N TYR A 289 18.72 6.63 12.98
CA TYR A 289 17.45 7.31 12.70
C TYR A 289 16.51 7.18 13.89
N TYR A 290 16.79 7.93 14.95
CA TYR A 290 15.81 8.14 16.00
C TYR A 290 14.58 8.85 15.40
N GLU A 291 13.39 8.29 15.65
CA GLU A 291 12.18 9.09 15.74
C GLU A 291 12.50 10.19 16.76
N GLU A 292 12.69 11.44 16.31
CA GLU A 292 12.27 12.55 17.14
C GLU A 292 10.78 12.31 17.40
N ALA A 293 10.49 11.65 18.52
CA ALA A 293 9.16 11.62 19.09
C ALA A 293 8.64 13.06 19.05
N PRO A 294 7.34 13.29 18.76
CA PRO A 294 6.78 14.63 18.84
C PRO A 294 7.24 15.23 20.17
N PRO A 295 7.75 16.48 20.18
CA PRO A 295 8.30 17.06 21.40
C PRO A 295 7.22 16.88 22.46
N VAL A 296 7.54 16.07 23.48
CA VAL A 296 6.76 16.07 24.71
C VAL A 296 6.76 17.55 25.07
N PRO A 297 5.61 18.24 25.15
CA PRO A 297 5.62 19.60 25.62
C PRO A 297 6.38 19.54 26.93
N ARG A 298 7.54 20.20 26.99
CA ARG A 298 8.20 20.42 28.26
C ARG A 298 7.09 21.03 29.10
N ARG A 299 6.58 20.28 30.08
CA ARG A 299 6.02 20.92 31.26
C ARG A 299 7.16 21.80 31.71
N GLU A 300 7.07 23.08 31.38
CA GLU A 300 7.84 24.10 32.08
C GLU A 300 7.61 23.75 33.53
N ARG A 301 8.67 23.27 34.21
CA ARG A 301 8.62 23.24 35.65
C ARG A 301 8.29 24.69 36.02
N PRO A 302 7.23 24.94 36.80
CA PRO A 302 7.03 26.25 37.35
C PRO A 302 8.35 26.68 37.97
N ALA A 303 8.85 27.85 37.58
CA ALA A 303 10.08 28.39 38.15
C ALA A 303 10.01 28.24 39.68
N PRO A 304 11.09 27.83 40.36
CA PRO A 304 11.08 27.73 41.81
C PRO A 304 10.67 29.10 42.35
N GLN A 305 9.48 29.17 42.97
CA GLN A 305 9.02 30.39 43.59
C GLN A 305 10.06 30.80 44.64
N PRO A 306 10.48 32.08 44.67
CA PRO A 306 11.41 32.53 45.68
C PRO A 306 10.78 32.32 47.05
N VAL A 307 11.51 31.58 47.91
CA VAL A 307 11.12 31.30 49.29
C VAL A 307 10.88 32.63 49.99
N ARG A 308 9.60 32.94 50.21
CA ARG A 308 9.19 34.11 50.97
C ARG A 308 9.56 33.83 52.42
N SER A 309 10.53 34.57 52.95
CA SER A 309 10.94 34.50 54.35
C SER A 309 9.76 34.82 55.25
N VAL A 310 9.22 33.81 55.92
CA VAL A 310 8.18 33.99 56.95
C VAL A 310 8.85 34.56 58.21
N PRO A 311 8.41 35.70 58.74
CA PRO A 311 8.97 36.23 59.97
C PRO A 311 8.51 35.38 61.16
N ARG A 312 9.49 34.97 61.97
CA ARG A 312 9.35 34.23 63.22
C ARG A 312 8.55 35.06 64.23
N ARG A 313 7.37 34.60 64.66
CA ARG A 313 6.68 35.14 65.84
C ARG A 313 6.02 34.06 66.72
N LYS A 314 6.69 33.86 67.86
CA LYS A 314 6.24 33.51 69.23
C LYS A 314 4.98 32.64 69.43
N THR A 315 5.26 31.42 69.93
CA THR A 315 4.58 30.66 70.99
C THR A 315 3.29 31.23 71.61
N VAL A 316 2.20 30.45 71.54
CA VAL A 316 1.20 30.25 72.61
C VAL A 316 0.79 28.76 72.60
N LYS A 317 0.46 28.23 73.78
CA LYS A 317 0.40 26.82 74.21
C LYS A 317 -1.06 26.34 74.40
N ALA A 318 -1.24 25.00 74.38
CA ALA A 318 -2.36 24.16 74.88
C ALA A 318 -3.66 24.12 74.03
N ASP A 319 -4.41 23.03 73.86
CA ASP A 319 -4.40 21.64 74.39
C ASP A 319 -5.24 20.71 73.45
N PRO A 320 -5.28 19.37 73.66
CA PRO A 320 -5.70 18.36 72.67
C PRO A 320 -7.16 17.88 72.80
N ASP A 321 -7.49 16.92 71.92
CA ASP A 321 -8.66 16.02 71.89
C ASP A 321 -9.96 16.56 71.26
N VAL A 322 -10.37 15.95 70.13
CA VAL A 322 -11.58 15.10 70.03
C VAL A 322 -11.61 14.36 68.68
N VAL A 323 -11.92 13.08 68.80
CA VAL A 323 -12.08 11.97 67.85
C VAL A 323 -13.21 12.19 66.83
N SER A 324 -13.04 11.75 65.56
CA SER A 324 -13.93 10.75 64.90
C SER A 324 -13.69 10.59 63.40
N ALA A 325 -13.75 9.33 62.98
CA ALA A 325 -13.50 8.78 61.66
C ALA A 325 -14.62 9.02 60.63
N GLY A 326 -14.31 8.93 59.33
CA GLY A 326 -15.30 8.51 58.32
C GLY A 326 -15.08 8.95 56.87
N ARG A 327 -14.74 7.95 56.03
CA ARG A 327 -15.11 7.75 54.60
C ARG A 327 -14.53 8.64 53.47
N GLY A 328 -13.74 7.97 52.62
CA GLY A 328 -14.01 7.82 51.17
C GLY A 328 -13.38 8.83 50.20
N PRO A 329 -12.48 8.41 49.27
CA PRO A 329 -11.80 9.33 48.36
C PRO A 329 -12.47 9.45 46.98
N GLY A 330 -12.33 10.63 46.38
CA GLY A 330 -12.16 10.77 44.94
C GLY A 330 -13.31 11.42 44.17
N ASN A 331 -13.49 12.73 44.34
CA ASN A 331 -14.25 13.54 43.39
C ASN A 331 -13.54 13.53 42.03
N ALA A 332 -14.33 13.28 40.99
CA ALA A 332 -13.97 13.42 39.59
C ALA A 332 -13.77 14.91 39.24
N GLU A 333 -12.64 15.24 38.61
CA GLU A 333 -12.48 16.48 37.87
C GLU A 333 -13.14 16.33 36.48
N PRO A 334 -13.91 17.33 36.01
CA PRO A 334 -14.44 17.35 34.66
C PRO A 334 -13.39 17.82 33.66
N ASP A 335 -13.42 17.20 32.47
CA ASP A 335 -12.67 17.57 31.28
C ASP A 335 -13.05 18.98 30.80
N ASP A 336 -12.22 19.99 31.06
CA ASP A 336 -12.25 21.27 30.36
C ASP A 336 -11.28 21.20 29.17
N TYR A 337 -11.83 21.09 27.95
CA TYR A 337 -11.12 21.48 26.73
C TYR A 337 -11.82 22.69 26.12
N ASP A 338 -11.08 23.80 26.13
CA ASP A 338 -11.37 25.07 25.50
C ASP A 338 -11.39 24.90 23.97
N ASP A 339 -12.60 24.82 23.43
CA ASP A 339 -12.91 24.94 22.01
C ASP A 339 -12.88 26.42 21.63
N SER A 340 -11.68 26.95 21.34
CA SER A 340 -11.58 28.19 20.58
C SER A 340 -10.24 28.24 19.85
N PHE A 341 -10.28 28.06 18.53
CA PHE A 341 -9.50 28.83 17.55
C PHE A 341 -9.87 28.33 16.14
N GLU A 342 -10.87 28.98 15.55
CA GLU A 342 -10.99 29.21 14.09
C GLU A 342 -10.31 30.55 13.74
N PRO A 343 -10.05 30.88 12.46
CA PRO A 343 -10.16 30.07 11.23
C PRO A 343 -8.82 29.71 10.57
#